data_AF-A0A8T4LC42-F1
#
_entry.id   AF-A0A8T4LC42-F1
#
_cell.length_a   1.000
_cell.length_b   1.000
_cell.length_c   1.000
_cell.angle_alpha   90.00
_cell.angle_beta   90.00
_cell.angle_gamma   90.00
#
_symmetry.space_group_name_H-M   'P 1'
#
loop_
_entity.id
_entity.type
_entity.pdbx_description
1 polymer ?
#
loop_
_entity_poly.entity_id
_entity_poly.type
_entity_poly.pdbx_seq_one_letter_code
_entity_poly.pdbx_strand_id
1 'polypeptide(L)'
;GTLSIIEGNWTNAGAYTANGGRVIFNSTNAQHINGTSVTSFFNLNITNQIGLHQEQNATITNMLSIAAGASYRVYPGMLVNQTENSSINGTLQIDNKARFAVSDKGHAVFTGLSTLTLNGKLEVIEGELFNATINSTKITLNDAYNGFEFHLQRQ
;
A
#
# COMPACT_ATOMS: atom_id res chain seq x y z
N GLY A 1 9.45 -18.68 5.48
CA GLY A 1 10.27 -18.76 4.25
C GLY A 1 10.14 -17.48 3.44
N THR A 2 11.02 -17.28 2.46
CA THR A 2 11.02 -16.11 1.55
C THR A 2 10.81 -16.58 0.12
N LEU A 3 9.92 -15.91 -0.61
CA LEU A 3 9.67 -16.10 -2.04
C LEU A 3 10.02 -14.80 -2.76
N SER A 4 10.95 -14.87 -3.71
CA SER A 4 11.33 -13.71 -4.54
C SER A 4 10.77 -13.87 -5.95
N ILE A 5 10.06 -12.84 -6.42
CA ILE A 5 9.50 -12.74 -7.76
C ILE A 5 10.40 -11.79 -8.57
N ILE A 6 11.43 -12.37 -9.19
CA ILE A 6 12.44 -11.65 -9.98
C ILE A 6 11.98 -11.32 -11.40
N GLU A 7 10.98 -12.04 -11.91
CA GLU A 7 10.38 -11.85 -13.22
C GLU A 7 8.91 -12.23 -13.19
N GLY A 8 8.13 -11.68 -14.12
CA GLY A 8 6.72 -12.02 -14.30
C GLY A 8 5.78 -11.40 -13.27
N ASN A 9 4.50 -11.71 -13.46
CA ASN A 9 3.38 -11.20 -12.67
C ASN A 9 2.94 -12.21 -11.61
N TRP A 10 2.27 -11.71 -10.58
CA TRP A 10 1.55 -12.53 -9.62
C TRP A 10 0.07 -12.60 -9.99
N THR A 11 -0.43 -13.79 -10.33
CA THR A 11 -1.84 -14.00 -10.68
C THR A 11 -2.49 -14.94 -9.66
N ASN A 12 -3.48 -14.44 -8.91
CA ASN A 12 -4.28 -15.29 -8.02
C ASN A 12 -5.71 -15.47 -8.54
N ALA A 13 -6.03 -16.72 -8.91
CA ALA A 13 -7.37 -17.13 -9.34
C ALA A 13 -8.01 -18.17 -8.38
N GLY A 14 -7.57 -18.21 -7.12
CA GLY A 14 -8.20 -19.00 -6.05
C GLY A 14 -7.35 -20.14 -5.49
N ALA A 15 -6.16 -20.38 -6.03
CA ALA A 15 -5.26 -21.46 -5.58
C ALA A 15 -4.24 -21.01 -4.53
N TYR A 16 -4.07 -19.71 -4.31
CA TYR A 16 -3.06 -19.20 -3.39
C TYR A 16 -3.56 -19.13 -1.95
N THR A 17 -2.77 -19.70 -1.04
CA THR A 17 -2.96 -19.57 0.41
C THR A 17 -1.68 -19.05 1.06
N ALA A 18 -1.80 -18.00 1.87
CA ALA A 18 -0.67 -17.43 2.59
C ALA A 18 -0.13 -18.41 3.64
N ASN A 19 1.20 -18.56 3.74
CA ASN A 19 1.84 -19.49 4.69
C ASN A 19 2.75 -18.80 5.71
N GLY A 20 2.44 -17.56 6.10
CA GLY A 20 3.26 -16.79 7.06
C GLY A 20 4.63 -16.33 6.53
N GLY A 21 4.92 -16.56 5.25
CA GLY A 21 6.18 -16.20 4.62
C GLY A 21 6.30 -14.73 4.20
N ARG A 22 7.44 -14.40 3.60
CA ARG A 22 7.71 -13.10 2.96
C ARG A 22 7.72 -13.25 1.46
N VAL A 23 7.01 -12.38 0.75
CA VAL A 23 7.06 -12.25 -0.71
C VAL A 23 7.81 -10.98 -1.06
N ILE A 24 8.77 -11.08 -1.98
CA ILE A 24 9.59 -9.96 -2.45
C ILE A 24 9.36 -9.76 -3.95
N PHE A 25 8.96 -8.56 -4.37
CA PHE A 25 8.92 -8.16 -5.78
C PHE A 25 10.15 -7.28 -6.08
N ASN A 26 11.05 -7.80 -6.91
CA ASN A 26 12.37 -7.20 -7.16
C ASN A 26 12.83 -7.30 -8.62
N SER A 27 11.89 -7.32 -9.57
CA SER A 27 12.22 -7.34 -11.00
C SER A 27 12.80 -6.01 -11.50
N THR A 28 13.50 -6.08 -12.63
CA THR A 28 13.94 -4.94 -13.44
C THR A 28 12.88 -4.46 -14.44
N ASN A 29 11.74 -5.17 -14.53
CA ASN A 29 10.56 -4.75 -15.30
C ASN A 29 9.40 -4.42 -14.36
N ALA A 30 8.37 -3.71 -14.86
CA ALA A 30 7.13 -3.55 -14.13
C ALA A 30 6.49 -4.92 -13.82
N GLN A 31 5.89 -5.06 -12.64
CA GLN A 31 5.20 -6.28 -12.21
C GLN A 31 3.77 -5.97 -11.79
N HIS A 32 2.88 -6.92 -12.02
CA HIS A 32 1.46 -6.78 -11.71
C HIS A 32 1.03 -7.86 -10.71
N ILE A 33 0.24 -7.46 -9.72
CA ILE A 33 -0.53 -8.37 -8.88
C ILE A 33 -1.98 -8.31 -9.40
N ASN A 34 -2.42 -9.39 -10.02
CA ASN A 34 -3.70 -9.48 -10.72
C ASN A 34 -4.40 -10.82 -10.47
N GLY A 35 -5.52 -11.03 -11.16
CA GLY A 35 -6.38 -12.20 -11.02
C GLY A 35 -7.76 -11.84 -10.49
N THR A 36 -8.57 -12.86 -10.23
CA THR A 36 -9.98 -12.72 -9.86
C THR A 36 -10.25 -12.97 -8.39
N SER A 37 -9.27 -13.51 -7.65
CA SER A 37 -9.41 -13.83 -6.23
C SER A 37 -8.51 -12.93 -5.40
N VAL A 38 -9.06 -12.40 -4.30
CA VAL A 38 -8.33 -11.60 -3.31
C VAL A 38 -7.05 -12.34 -2.91
N THR A 39 -5.90 -11.69 -3.05
CA THR A 39 -4.63 -12.24 -2.59
C THR A 39 -4.33 -11.79 -1.15
N SER A 40 -3.81 -12.69 -0.33
CA SER A 40 -3.38 -12.36 1.03
C SER A 40 -1.89 -12.60 1.19
N PHE A 41 -1.11 -11.58 1.55
CA PHE A 41 0.30 -11.73 1.88
C PHE A 41 0.50 -11.63 3.39
N PHE A 42 1.38 -12.45 3.95
CA PHE A 42 1.77 -12.24 5.35
C PHE A 42 2.77 -11.08 5.46
N ASN A 43 3.93 -11.18 4.81
CA ASN A 43 4.81 -10.03 4.56
C ASN A 43 4.94 -9.77 3.05
N LEU A 44 4.83 -8.50 2.64
CA LEU A 44 5.05 -8.04 1.28
C LEU A 44 6.20 -7.02 1.29
N ASN A 45 7.25 -7.29 0.51
CA ASN A 45 8.41 -6.42 0.38
C ASN A 45 8.57 -6.03 -1.09
N ILE A 46 8.63 -4.73 -1.34
CA ILE A 46 8.65 -4.16 -2.69
C ILE A 46 9.98 -3.42 -2.84
N THR A 47 10.85 -3.95 -3.69
CA THR A 47 12.11 -3.31 -4.07
C THR A 47 12.18 -3.01 -5.56
N ASN A 48 11.14 -3.36 -6.31
CA ASN A 48 11.01 -3.06 -7.74
C ASN A 48 10.93 -1.53 -7.95
N GLN A 49 11.93 -0.99 -8.63
CA GLN A 49 12.07 0.44 -8.91
C GLN A 49 11.28 0.91 -10.14
N ILE A 50 10.91 -0.01 -11.03
CA ILE A 50 10.08 0.31 -12.19
C ILE A 50 8.60 0.43 -11.77
N GLY A 51 8.14 -0.50 -10.93
CA GLY A 51 6.84 -0.41 -10.28
C GLY A 51 6.18 -1.76 -10.05
N LEU A 52 5.47 -1.86 -8.93
CA LEU A 52 4.51 -2.93 -8.64
C LEU A 52 3.09 -2.37 -8.72
N HIS A 53 2.27 -2.99 -9.57
CA HIS A 53 0.94 -2.53 -9.93
C HIS A 53 -0.09 -3.47 -9.30
N GLN A 54 -0.88 -2.95 -8.36
CA GLN A 54 -1.92 -3.71 -7.66
C GLN A 54 -3.26 -3.56 -8.41
N GLU A 55 -3.66 -4.60 -9.12
CA GLU A 55 -4.83 -4.64 -10.00
C GLU A 55 -5.91 -5.63 -9.52
N GLN A 56 -5.76 -6.12 -8.28
CA GLN A 56 -6.75 -6.93 -7.59
C GLN A 56 -6.71 -6.62 -6.09
N ASN A 57 -7.76 -6.93 -5.34
CA ASN A 57 -7.82 -6.64 -3.90
C ASN A 57 -6.78 -7.43 -3.10
N ALA A 58 -6.04 -6.79 -2.20
CA ALA A 58 -5.05 -7.46 -1.38
C ALA A 58 -5.29 -7.25 0.10
N THR A 59 -4.96 -8.27 0.90
CA THR A 59 -4.72 -8.10 2.32
C THR A 59 -3.24 -8.34 2.60
N ILE A 60 -2.59 -7.43 3.31
CA ILE A 60 -1.28 -7.67 3.93
C ILE A 60 -1.56 -7.79 5.43
N THR A 61 -1.04 -8.84 6.07
CA THR A 61 -1.40 -9.10 7.48
C THR A 61 -0.35 -8.64 8.47
N ASN A 62 0.93 -8.66 8.12
CA ASN A 62 2.04 -8.28 9.00
C ASN A 62 2.76 -7.05 8.45
N MET A 63 3.80 -7.24 7.63
CA MET A 63 4.61 -6.11 7.15
C MET A 63 4.42 -5.82 5.67
N LEU A 64 4.04 -4.59 5.34
CA LEU A 64 4.24 -3.99 4.03
C LEU A 64 5.50 -3.13 4.06
N SER A 65 6.48 -3.44 3.21
CA SER A 65 7.70 -2.64 3.06
C SER A 65 7.85 -2.17 1.62
N ILE A 66 7.97 -0.86 1.42
CA ILE A 66 8.32 -0.26 0.13
C ILE A 66 9.70 0.37 0.28
N ALA A 67 10.71 -0.19 -0.37
CA ALA A 67 12.08 0.28 -0.26
C ALA A 67 12.29 1.63 -0.97
N ALA A 68 13.37 2.32 -0.62
CA ALA A 68 13.76 3.55 -1.29
C ALA A 68 13.92 3.34 -2.80
N GLY A 69 13.36 4.25 -3.59
CA GLY A 69 13.32 4.17 -5.05
C GLY A 69 12.32 3.16 -5.63
N ALA A 70 11.70 2.30 -4.81
CA ALA A 70 10.65 1.41 -5.25
C ALA A 70 9.32 2.17 -5.43
N SER A 71 8.45 1.63 -6.29
CA SER A 71 7.11 2.19 -6.53
C SER A 71 6.03 1.13 -6.34
N TYR A 72 4.99 1.49 -5.57
CA TYR A 72 3.78 0.70 -5.42
C TYR A 72 2.56 1.53 -5.80
N ARG A 73 1.78 1.04 -6.78
CA ARG A 73 0.58 1.72 -7.27
C ARG A 73 -0.66 0.87 -7.06
N VAL A 74 -1.65 1.40 -6.37
CA VAL A 74 -2.98 0.81 -6.22
C VAL A 74 -3.90 1.35 -7.30
N TYR A 75 -4.33 0.47 -8.22
CA TYR A 75 -5.14 0.85 -9.38
C TYR A 75 -6.59 1.17 -9.00
N PRO A 76 -7.34 1.89 -9.86
CA PRO A 76 -8.71 2.30 -9.59
C PRO A 76 -9.63 1.14 -9.18
N GLY A 77 -10.43 1.38 -8.14
CA GLY A 77 -11.41 0.42 -7.63
C GLY A 77 -10.84 -0.70 -6.75
N MET A 78 -9.51 -0.78 -6.60
CA MET A 78 -8.86 -1.81 -5.78
C MET A 78 -8.75 -1.39 -4.32
N LEU A 79 -8.80 -2.38 -3.43
CA LEU A 79 -8.55 -2.24 -2.00
C LEU A 79 -7.27 -2.97 -1.64
N VAL A 80 -6.35 -2.27 -0.96
CA VAL A 80 -5.27 -2.87 -0.19
C VAL A 80 -5.60 -2.70 1.28
N ASN A 81 -5.84 -3.80 1.99
CA ASN A 81 -6.07 -3.82 3.42
C ASN A 81 -4.79 -4.24 4.14
N GLN A 82 -4.12 -3.31 4.79
CA GLN A 82 -2.95 -3.58 5.61
C GLN A 82 -3.35 -3.64 7.09
N THR A 83 -3.21 -4.80 7.71
CA THR A 83 -3.70 -4.97 9.08
C THR A 83 -2.66 -4.64 10.14
N GLU A 84 -1.37 -4.70 9.83
CA GLU A 84 -0.31 -4.36 10.78
C GLU A 84 0.63 -3.28 10.19
N ASN A 85 1.95 -3.44 10.31
CA ASN A 85 2.91 -2.37 10.15
C ASN A 85 3.24 -2.06 8.68
N SER A 86 3.29 -0.80 8.30
CA SER A 86 3.87 -0.37 7.02
C SER A 86 5.17 0.39 7.23
N SER A 87 6.19 0.07 6.43
CA SER A 87 7.41 0.86 6.25
C SER A 87 7.48 1.34 4.81
N ILE A 88 7.19 2.61 4.56
CA ILE A 88 7.10 3.15 3.21
C ILE A 88 8.20 4.19 3.01
N ASN A 89 9.28 3.78 2.35
CA ASN A 89 10.48 4.58 2.08
C ASN A 89 10.63 4.91 0.58
N GLY A 90 9.74 4.38 -0.26
CA GLY A 90 9.67 4.67 -1.70
C GLY A 90 8.41 5.48 -2.05
N THR A 91 7.86 5.23 -3.23
CA THR A 91 6.63 5.86 -3.72
C THR A 91 5.43 4.96 -3.46
N LEU A 92 4.39 5.52 -2.84
CA LEU A 92 3.05 4.94 -2.79
C LEU A 92 2.09 5.83 -3.59
N GLN A 93 1.44 5.24 -4.58
CA GLN A 93 0.40 5.90 -5.38
C GLN A 93 -0.94 5.18 -5.20
N ILE A 94 -1.97 5.92 -4.81
CA ILE A 94 -3.33 5.41 -4.70
C ILE A 94 -4.16 6.16 -5.73
N ASP A 95 -4.62 5.45 -6.76
CA ASP A 95 -5.38 6.05 -7.85
C ASP A 95 -6.82 6.38 -7.44
N ASN A 96 -7.52 7.14 -8.30
CA ASN A 96 -8.92 7.49 -8.08
C ASN A 96 -9.78 6.23 -7.88
N LYS A 97 -10.68 6.26 -6.89
CA LYS A 97 -11.51 5.13 -6.42
C LYS A 97 -10.73 3.95 -5.83
N ALA A 98 -9.41 3.98 -5.83
CA ALA A 98 -8.62 3.00 -5.08
C ALA A 98 -8.65 3.33 -3.58
N ARG A 99 -8.41 2.31 -2.76
CA ARG A 99 -8.38 2.42 -1.30
C ARG A 99 -7.13 1.74 -0.77
N PHE A 100 -6.41 2.44 0.09
CA PHE A 100 -5.42 1.84 0.96
C PHE A 100 -5.91 1.98 2.39
N ALA A 101 -6.19 0.85 3.01
CA ALA A 101 -6.73 0.77 4.35
C ALA A 101 -5.66 0.29 5.31
N VAL A 102 -5.64 0.91 6.49
CA VAL A 102 -4.74 0.55 7.57
C VAL A 102 -5.59 0.26 8.81
N SER A 103 -5.41 -0.90 9.42
CA SER A 103 -6.14 -1.23 10.66
C SER A 103 -5.57 -0.49 11.87
N ASP A 104 -6.32 -0.48 12.97
CA ASP A 104 -5.96 0.08 14.27
C ASP A 104 -4.73 -0.59 14.93
N LYS A 105 -4.46 -1.85 14.57
CA LYS A 105 -3.25 -2.59 14.99
C LYS A 105 -2.03 -2.22 14.13
N GLY A 106 -2.23 -1.49 13.04
CA GLY A 106 -1.23 -1.15 12.05
C GLY A 106 -0.79 0.30 12.12
N HIS A 107 0.48 0.54 12.40
CA HIS A 107 1.08 1.85 12.22
C HIS A 107 1.48 2.01 10.74
N ALA A 108 0.85 2.95 10.03
CA ALA A 108 1.37 3.41 8.74
C ALA A 108 2.51 4.42 9.00
N VAL A 109 3.73 3.91 9.06
CA VAL A 109 4.92 4.75 9.26
C VAL A 109 5.45 5.17 7.90
N PHE A 110 5.18 6.43 7.56
CA PHE A 110 5.65 7.08 6.34
C PHE A 110 6.99 7.78 6.61
N THR A 111 8.07 7.01 6.67
CA THR A 111 9.43 7.53 6.91
C THR A 111 10.25 7.51 5.63
N GLY A 112 10.65 8.68 5.12
CA GLY A 112 11.53 8.76 3.94
C GLY A 112 10.81 8.65 2.59
N LEU A 113 9.53 8.99 2.53
CA LEU A 113 8.78 9.07 1.27
C LEU A 113 9.44 10.01 0.26
N SER A 114 9.61 9.55 -0.98
CA SER A 114 9.84 10.43 -2.12
C SER A 114 8.57 11.19 -2.47
N THR A 115 7.46 10.46 -2.60
CA THR A 115 6.13 11.00 -2.92
C THR A 115 5.04 10.13 -2.32
N LEU A 116 4.04 10.77 -1.69
CA LEU A 116 2.74 10.18 -1.41
C LEU A 116 1.69 10.86 -2.31
N THR A 117 1.09 10.09 -3.22
CA THR A 117 0.03 10.59 -4.11
C THR A 117 -1.29 9.94 -3.72
N LEU A 118 -2.22 10.73 -3.20
CA LEU A 118 -3.57 10.31 -2.80
C LEU A 118 -4.60 10.85 -3.80
N ASN A 119 -4.85 10.11 -4.88
CA ASN A 119 -5.99 10.37 -5.78
C ASN A 119 -7.22 9.55 -5.38
N GLY A 120 -7.04 8.52 -4.55
CA GLY A 120 -8.09 7.75 -3.88
C GLY A 120 -8.15 8.00 -2.37
N LYS A 121 -8.80 7.09 -1.64
CA LYS A 121 -9.02 7.23 -0.18
C LYS A 121 -7.93 6.50 0.61
N LEU A 122 -7.28 7.21 1.54
CA LEU A 122 -6.57 6.60 2.67
C LEU A 122 -7.55 6.55 3.84
N GLU A 123 -7.82 5.35 4.36
CA GLU A 123 -8.89 5.13 5.35
C GLU A 123 -8.40 4.26 6.51
N VAL A 124 -8.77 4.65 7.73
CA VAL A 124 -8.66 3.79 8.93
C VAL A 124 -10.00 3.11 9.11
N ILE A 125 -10.02 1.78 9.12
CA ILE A 125 -11.29 1.01 9.09
C ILE A 125 -11.80 0.69 10.51
N GLU A 126 -10.93 0.66 11.55
CA GLU A 126 -11.32 0.19 12.90
C GLU A 126 -10.68 0.99 14.08
N GLY A 127 -10.50 2.32 13.97
CA GLY A 127 -9.93 3.13 15.07
C GLY A 127 -10.35 4.60 15.08
N GLU A 128 -10.40 5.22 16.26
CA GLU A 128 -10.96 6.58 16.50
C GLU A 128 -10.10 7.74 15.97
N LEU A 129 -8.82 7.51 15.61
CA LEU A 129 -7.88 8.60 15.28
C LEU A 129 -6.83 8.16 14.23
N PHE A 130 -6.72 8.88 13.11
CA PHE A 130 -5.61 8.71 12.16
C PHE A 130 -4.36 9.41 12.70
N ASN A 131 -3.46 8.67 13.34
CA ASN A 131 -2.20 9.21 13.86
C ASN A 131 -1.06 8.92 12.88
N ALA A 132 -0.93 9.73 11.82
CA ALA A 132 0.17 9.62 10.87
C ALA A 132 1.23 10.72 11.09
N THR A 133 2.47 10.31 11.38
CA THR A 133 3.62 11.21 11.28
C THR A 133 4.03 11.32 9.82
N ILE A 134 3.69 12.44 9.17
CA ILE A 134 4.07 12.71 7.78
C ILE A 134 5.29 13.64 7.79
N ASN A 135 6.49 13.06 7.74
CA ASN A 135 7.74 13.81 7.60
C ASN A 135 8.02 14.11 6.13
N SER A 136 7.18 14.95 5.52
CA SER A 136 7.29 15.35 4.11
C SER A 136 7.53 16.86 3.99
N THR A 137 8.31 17.26 2.99
CA THR A 137 8.44 18.68 2.61
C THR A 137 7.21 19.21 1.87
N LYS A 138 6.30 18.32 1.43
CA LYS A 138 5.06 18.67 0.75
C LYS A 138 3.97 17.63 0.99
N ILE A 139 2.80 18.07 1.43
CA ILE A 139 1.57 17.26 1.48
C ILE A 139 0.58 17.93 0.54
N THR A 140 0.03 17.19 -0.43
CA THR A 140 -0.98 17.70 -1.37
C THR A 140 -2.26 16.91 -1.17
N LEU A 141 -3.33 17.58 -0.80
CA LEU A 141 -4.65 17.00 -0.60
C LEU A 141 -5.59 17.62 -1.64
N ASN A 142 -6.06 16.83 -2.59
CA ASN A 142 -6.95 17.28 -3.65
C ASN A 142 -8.36 16.79 -3.34
N ASP A 143 -9.32 17.71 -3.23
CA ASP A 143 -10.73 17.37 -3.13
C ASP A 143 -11.45 17.81 -4.41
N ALA A 144 -12.35 16.95 -4.89
CA ALA A 144 -13.16 17.17 -6.07
C ALA A 144 -14.62 17.49 -5.74
N TYR A 145 -15.09 17.27 -4.50
CA TYR A 145 -16.51 17.31 -4.16
C TYR A 145 -16.80 17.64 -2.68
N ASN A 146 -16.62 18.92 -2.28
CA ASN A 146 -17.30 19.59 -1.15
C ASN A 146 -16.46 20.02 0.07
N GLY A 147 -15.24 20.49 -0.15
CA GLY A 147 -14.54 21.32 0.82
C GLY A 147 -13.71 20.49 1.80
N PHE A 148 -12.45 20.90 1.94
CA PHE A 148 -11.53 20.32 2.90
C PHE A 148 -11.69 21.02 4.25
N GLU A 149 -12.05 20.29 5.31
CA GLU A 149 -12.06 20.81 6.68
C GLU A 149 -10.94 20.19 7.52
N PHE A 150 -10.20 21.05 8.23
CA PHE A 150 -9.13 20.66 9.15
C PHE A 150 -9.45 21.19 10.55
N HIS A 151 -9.72 20.29 11.49
CA HIS A 151 -10.01 20.64 12.88
C HIS A 151 -8.77 20.39 13.73
N LEU A 152 -8.11 21.46 14.17
CA LEU A 152 -7.06 21.41 15.17
C LEU A 152 -7.69 21.45 16.56
N GLN A 153 -7.51 20.39 17.34
CA GLN A 153 -7.80 20.40 18.77
C GLN A 153 -6.50 20.41 19.55
N ARG A 154 -6.37 21.33 20.52
CA ARG A 154 -5.27 21.26 21.49
C ARG A 154 -5.55 20.11 22.45
N GLN A 155 -4.55 19.26 22.67
CA GLN A 155 -4.50 18.41 23.86
C GLN A 155 -4.26 19.26 25.10
#